data_AF-A0A2S9JAP6-F1
#
_entry.id   AF-A0A2S9JAP6-F1
#
_cell.length_a   1.000
_cell.length_b   1.000
_cell.length_c   1.000
_cell.angle_alpha   90.00
_cell.angle_beta   90.00
_cell.angle_gamma   90.00
#
_symmetry.space_group_name_H-M   'P 1'
#
loop_
_entity.id
_entity.type
_entity.pdbx_description
1 polymer ?
#
loop_
_entity_poly.entity_id
_entity_poly.type
_entity_poly.pdbx_seq_one_letter_code
_entity_poly.pdbx_strand_id
1 'polypeptide(L)'
;MGAEAQAMLHAAVREGTPLNALFPTPSPQDREGCRQMQIAADRYYAETLLDAVKKTKGNLETLHLGTTTVHVATPENIRLGDCVLIDLYGGALVFGGGDCCRGSARVDAERHGMICYGIDHRMPPDHPYLFTNA
;
A
#
# COMPACT_ATOMS: atom_id res chain seq x y z
N MET A 1 -13.77 20.17 8.43
CA MET A 1 -13.20 19.54 7.22
C MET A 1 -12.56 20.66 6.40
N GLY A 2 -11.30 20.53 5.99
CA GLY A 2 -10.60 21.59 5.26
C GLY A 2 -11.08 21.73 3.81
N ALA A 3 -10.85 22.89 3.19
CA ALA A 3 -11.24 23.16 1.80
C ALA A 3 -10.60 22.16 0.82
N GLU A 4 -9.35 21.77 1.06
CA GLU A 4 -8.65 20.74 0.27
C GLU A 4 -9.34 19.38 0.37
N ALA A 5 -9.70 18.94 1.59
CA ALA A 5 -10.43 17.68 1.80
C ALA A 5 -11.81 17.69 1.13
N GLN A 6 -12.50 18.84 1.14
CA GLN A 6 -13.76 19.01 0.41
C GLN A 6 -13.56 18.87 -1.11
N ALA A 7 -12.55 19.55 -1.66
CA ALA A 7 -12.24 19.47 -3.08
C ALA A 7 -11.92 18.02 -3.53
N MET A 8 -11.15 17.28 -2.72
CA MET A 8 -10.87 15.86 -2.98
C MET A 8 -12.13 15.01 -2.97
N LEU A 9 -13.02 15.20 -1.98
CA LEU A 9 -14.28 14.45 -1.91
C LEU A 9 -15.19 14.79 -3.10
N HIS A 10 -15.29 16.05 -3.50
CA HIS A 10 -16.07 16.44 -4.68
C HIS A 10 -15.52 15.82 -5.97
N ALA A 11 -14.19 15.77 -6.13
CA ALA A 11 -13.56 15.11 -7.26
C ALA A 11 -13.81 13.58 -7.29
N ALA A 12 -14.06 12.98 -6.13
CA ALA A 12 -14.35 11.55 -5.98
C ALA A 12 -15.83 11.17 -6.22
N VAL A 13 -16.67 12.09 -6.68
CA VAL A 13 -18.10 11.86 -6.94
C VAL A 13 -18.38 12.05 -8.44
N ARG A 14 -19.06 11.08 -9.05
CA ARG A 14 -19.60 11.17 -10.42
C ARG A 14 -21.11 11.11 -10.36
N GLU A 15 -21.79 12.12 -10.92
CA GLU A 15 -23.26 12.18 -10.99
C GLU A 15 -23.94 11.95 -9.62
N GLY A 16 -23.36 12.50 -8.55
CA GLY A 16 -23.88 12.35 -7.18
C GLY A 16 -23.56 11.03 -6.50
N THR A 17 -22.89 10.09 -7.18
CA THR A 17 -22.45 8.81 -6.61
C THR A 17 -20.95 8.80 -6.35
N PRO A 18 -20.49 8.44 -5.13
CA PRO A 18 -19.08 8.23 -4.86
C PRO A 18 -18.50 7.17 -5.79
N LEU A 19 -17.35 7.43 -6.41
CA LEU A 19 -16.74 6.52 -7.39
C LEU A 19 -16.49 5.13 -6.80
N ASN A 20 -16.14 5.04 -5.52
CA ASN A 20 -15.92 3.78 -4.81
C ASN A 20 -17.22 2.98 -4.59
N ALA A 21 -18.38 3.64 -4.52
CA ALA A 21 -19.68 2.98 -4.36
C ALA A 21 -20.19 2.32 -5.65
N LEU A 22 -19.55 2.59 -6.80
CA LEU A 22 -19.87 1.96 -8.09
C LEU A 22 -19.36 0.51 -8.18
N PHE A 23 -18.49 0.09 -7.25
CA PHE A 23 -17.94 -1.26 -7.20
C PHE A 23 -18.67 -2.05 -6.12
N PRO A 24 -19.51 -3.05 -6.47
CA PRO A 24 -20.13 -3.90 -5.48
C PRO A 24 -19.04 -4.65 -4.73
N THR A 25 -19.06 -4.57 -3.40
CA THR A 25 -18.14 -5.36 -2.58
C THR A 25 -18.50 -6.84 -2.75
N PRO A 26 -17.57 -7.68 -3.22
CA PRO A 26 -17.83 -9.10 -3.37
C PRO A 26 -18.11 -9.72 -2.00
N SER A 27 -18.84 -10.83 -2.00
CA SER A 27 -18.96 -11.65 -0.81
C SER A 27 -17.56 -12.09 -0.34
N PRO A 28 -17.27 -12.13 0.97
CA PRO A 28 -16.01 -12.70 1.47
C PRO A 28 -15.78 -14.16 1.06
N GLN A 29 -16.84 -14.90 0.70
CA GLN A 29 -16.75 -16.25 0.16
C GLN A 29 -16.49 -16.30 -1.35
N ASP A 30 -16.72 -15.20 -2.06
CA ASP A 30 -16.37 -15.05 -3.47
C ASP A 30 -14.88 -14.70 -3.61
N ARG A 31 -14.04 -15.75 -3.57
CA ARG A 31 -12.58 -15.59 -3.64
C ARG A 31 -12.13 -14.90 -4.93
N GLU A 32 -12.79 -15.21 -6.05
CA GLU A 32 -12.40 -14.63 -7.33
C GLU A 32 -12.82 -13.16 -7.41
N GLY A 33 -14.05 -12.83 -7.00
CA GLY A 33 -14.48 -11.43 -6.87
C GLY A 33 -13.57 -10.62 -5.94
N CYS A 34 -13.18 -11.20 -4.80
CA CYS A 34 -12.21 -10.58 -3.89
C CYS A 34 -10.88 -10.29 -4.59
N ARG A 35 -10.30 -11.27 -5.30
CA ARG A 35 -9.03 -11.07 -6.02
C ARG A 35 -9.12 -9.98 -7.10
N GLN A 36 -10.20 -9.97 -7.87
CA GLN A 36 -10.38 -8.94 -8.90
C GLN A 36 -10.48 -7.53 -8.28
N MET A 37 -11.18 -7.41 -7.16
CA MET A 37 -11.24 -6.15 -6.41
C MET A 37 -9.85 -5.75 -5.86
N GLN A 38 -9.06 -6.70 -5.37
CA GLN A 38 -7.69 -6.45 -4.89
C GLN A 38 -6.79 -5.93 -6.00
N ILE A 39 -6.76 -6.61 -7.16
CA ILE A 39 -5.97 -6.18 -8.31
C ILE A 39 -6.34 -4.75 -8.73
N ALA A 40 -7.64 -4.42 -8.76
CA ALA A 40 -8.10 -3.09 -9.10
C ALA A 40 -7.67 -2.03 -8.08
N ALA A 41 -7.80 -2.32 -6.78
CA ALA A 41 -7.41 -1.43 -5.69
C ALA A 41 -5.89 -1.21 -5.64
N ASP A 42 -5.10 -2.28 -5.74
CA ASP A 42 -3.64 -2.23 -5.68
C ASP A 42 -3.06 -1.39 -6.82
N ARG A 43 -3.60 -1.57 -8.04
CA ARG A 43 -3.24 -0.73 -9.18
C ARG A 43 -3.57 0.73 -8.93
N TYR A 44 -4.77 1.02 -8.44
CA TYR A 44 -5.17 2.39 -8.14
C TYR A 44 -4.23 3.03 -7.09
N TYR A 45 -3.93 2.33 -6.00
CA TYR A 45 -3.01 2.85 -4.98
C TYR A 45 -1.60 3.08 -5.52
N ALA A 46 -1.05 2.13 -6.28
CA ALA A 46 0.25 2.30 -6.92
C ALA A 46 0.26 3.52 -7.86
N GLU A 47 -0.79 3.73 -8.64
CA GLU A 47 -0.95 4.90 -9.52
C GLU A 47 -0.95 6.21 -8.73
N THR A 48 -1.65 6.28 -7.59
CA THR A 48 -1.67 7.49 -6.74
C THR A 48 -0.30 7.84 -6.15
N LEU A 49 0.61 6.85 -6.03
CA LEU A 49 1.96 7.06 -5.51
C LEU A 49 2.97 7.47 -6.58
N LEU A 50 2.66 7.34 -7.88
CA LEU A 50 3.66 7.49 -8.96
C LEU A 50 4.42 8.82 -8.90
N ASP A 51 3.72 9.94 -8.69
CA ASP A 51 4.38 11.25 -8.68
C ASP A 51 5.21 11.48 -7.42
N ALA A 52 4.87 10.85 -6.30
CA ALA A 52 5.71 10.85 -5.10
C ALA A 52 6.95 9.97 -5.33
N VAL A 53 6.77 8.77 -5.89
CA VAL A 53 7.86 7.83 -6.20
C VAL A 53 8.88 8.45 -7.17
N LYS A 54 8.43 9.16 -8.22
CA LYS A 54 9.32 9.87 -9.17
C LYS A 54 10.23 10.92 -8.51
N LYS A 55 9.83 11.43 -7.34
CA LYS A 55 10.61 12.43 -6.58
C LYS A 55 11.63 11.78 -5.64
N THR A 56 11.52 10.47 -5.38
CA THR A 56 12.49 9.73 -4.56
C THR A 56 13.77 9.48 -5.35
N LYS A 57 14.92 9.61 -4.68
CA LYS A 57 16.23 9.40 -5.31
C LYS A 57 17.04 8.29 -4.64
N GLY A 58 16.58 7.83 -3.49
CA GLY A 58 17.14 6.67 -2.81
C GLY A 58 17.10 5.36 -3.61
N ASN A 59 17.85 4.40 -3.08
CA ASN A 59 17.92 3.04 -3.58
C ASN A 59 16.73 2.22 -3.07
N LEU A 60 16.37 1.19 -3.83
CA LEU A 60 15.35 0.22 -3.45
C LEU A 60 15.81 -1.16 -3.87
N GLU A 61 15.75 -2.10 -2.93
CA GLU A 61 15.94 -3.53 -3.18
C GLU A 61 14.70 -4.31 -2.72
N THR A 62 14.51 -5.48 -3.32
CA THR A 62 13.47 -6.43 -2.90
C THR A 62 14.17 -7.69 -2.41
N LEU A 63 13.91 -8.05 -1.15
CA LEU A 63 14.42 -9.25 -0.51
C LEU A 63 13.29 -10.27 -0.36
N HIS A 64 13.62 -11.55 -0.49
CA HIS A 64 12.71 -12.64 -0.18
C HIS A 64 13.22 -13.37 1.07
N LEU A 65 12.53 -13.19 2.19
CA LEU A 65 12.87 -13.76 3.49
C LEU A 65 11.86 -14.85 3.85
N GLY A 66 12.23 -16.10 3.60
CA GLY A 66 11.32 -17.23 3.73
C GLY A 66 10.13 -17.08 2.78
N THR A 67 8.92 -16.98 3.32
CA THR A 67 7.68 -16.78 2.54
C THR A 67 7.24 -15.31 2.45
N THR A 68 8.06 -14.38 2.95
CA THR A 68 7.74 -12.94 2.98
C THR A 68 8.61 -12.18 2.00
N THR A 69 8.00 -11.31 1.20
CA THR A 69 8.71 -10.34 0.37
C THR A 69 8.87 -9.04 1.17
N VAL A 70 10.06 -8.44 1.12
CA VAL A 70 10.37 -7.20 1.82
C VAL A 70 11.01 -6.22 0.84
N HIS A 71 10.48 -5.01 0.77
CA HIS A 71 11.02 -3.92 -0.02
C HIS A 71 11.86 -3.02 0.87
N VAL A 72 13.18 -3.05 0.72
CA VAL A 72 14.10 -2.25 1.53
C VAL A 72 14.47 -1.01 0.74
N ALA A 73 14.00 0.14 1.21
CA ALA A 73 14.28 1.44 0.62
C ALA A 73 15.30 2.19 1.49
N THR A 74 16.39 2.61 0.85
CA THR A 74 17.44 3.43 1.48
C THR A 74 17.34 4.83 0.88
N PRO A 75 17.08 5.90 1.66
CA PRO A 75 16.91 7.24 1.13
C PRO A 75 18.21 7.81 0.56
N GLU A 76 18.12 8.84 -0.29
CA GLU A 76 19.32 9.54 -0.80
C GLU A 76 20.15 10.11 0.36
N ASN A 77 19.46 10.65 1.38
CA ASN A 77 20.09 11.26 2.54
C ASN A 77 19.54 10.63 3.83
N ILE A 78 20.34 9.75 4.46
CA ILE A 78 20.04 9.18 5.77
C ILE A 78 20.20 10.26 6.84
N ARG A 79 19.13 10.54 7.59
CA ARG A 79 19.10 11.48 8.72
C ARG A 79 19.07 10.76 10.06
N LEU A 80 18.56 9.54 10.10
CA LEU A 80 18.45 8.69 11.30
C LEU A 80 19.03 7.31 10.99
N GLY A 81 20.35 7.16 11.17
CA GLY A 81 21.09 5.94 10.83
C GLY A 81 20.97 4.81 11.85
N ASP A 82 20.65 5.13 13.10
CA ASP A 82 20.52 4.15 14.19
C ASP A 82 19.10 3.58 14.34
N CYS A 83 18.20 3.95 13.43
CA CYS A 83 16.81 3.53 13.43
C CYS A 83 16.38 3.10 12.03
N VAL A 84 15.41 2.19 11.98
CA VAL A 84 14.77 1.76 10.74
C VAL A 84 13.26 1.93 10.86
N LEU A 85 12.60 2.22 9.75
CA LEU A 85 11.15 2.23 9.65
C LEU A 85 10.71 0.83 9.19
N ILE A 86 9.84 0.19 9.95
CA ILE A 86 9.15 -1.02 9.51
C ILE A 86 7.77 -0.58 9.07
N ASP A 87 7.51 -0.63 7.76
CA ASP A 87 6.25 -0.20 7.18
C ASP A 87 5.31 -1.39 7.01
N LEU A 88 4.17 -1.29 7.71
CA LEU A 88 3.00 -2.15 7.57
C LEU A 88 1.90 -1.28 6.94
N TYR A 89 1.78 -1.37 5.62
CA TYR A 89 0.86 -0.54 4.86
C TYR A 89 -0.60 -0.75 5.27
N GLY A 90 -1.43 0.25 4.96
CA GLY A 90 -2.88 0.24 5.21
C GLY A 90 -3.64 -0.74 4.28
N GLY A 91 -4.86 -0.38 3.89
CA GLY A 91 -5.63 -1.23 2.96
C GLY A 91 -6.43 -2.36 3.64
N ALA A 92 -6.80 -2.17 4.91
CA ALA A 92 -7.71 -3.05 5.65
C ALA A 92 -7.28 -4.52 5.68
N LEU A 93 -5.97 -4.79 5.65
CA LEU A 93 -5.36 -6.13 5.65
C LEU A 93 -5.67 -6.97 4.40
N VAL A 94 -6.24 -6.37 3.36
CA VAL A 94 -6.65 -7.06 2.13
C VAL A 94 -6.21 -6.32 0.87
N PHE A 95 -5.65 -5.11 0.96
CA PHE A 95 -5.18 -4.32 -0.18
C PHE A 95 -3.82 -3.70 0.14
N GLY A 96 -3.13 -3.22 -0.90
CA GLY A 96 -1.91 -2.41 -0.79
C GLY A 96 -0.61 -3.17 -1.01
N GLY A 97 -0.67 -4.44 -1.40
CA GLY A 97 0.51 -5.27 -1.65
C GLY A 97 1.27 -4.91 -2.93
N GLY A 98 2.35 -5.66 -3.18
CA GLY A 98 3.13 -5.56 -4.41
C GLY A 98 3.68 -4.15 -4.68
N ASP A 99 3.40 -3.60 -5.86
CA ASP A 99 3.93 -2.30 -6.29
C ASP A 99 3.48 -1.13 -5.41
N CYS A 100 2.31 -1.22 -4.78
CA CYS A 100 1.85 -0.22 -3.81
C CYS A 100 2.76 -0.23 -2.57
N CYS A 101 2.96 -1.39 -1.93
CA CYS A 101 3.88 -1.57 -0.81
C CYS A 101 5.29 -1.09 -1.15
N ARG A 102 5.79 -1.50 -2.32
CA ARG A 102 7.11 -1.13 -2.82
C ARG A 102 7.26 0.39 -3.02
N GLY A 103 6.24 1.04 -3.57
CA GLY A 103 6.20 2.49 -3.75
C GLY A 103 6.14 3.25 -2.43
N SER A 104 5.31 2.78 -1.49
CA SER A 104 5.16 3.37 -0.15
C SER A 104 6.48 3.37 0.60
N ALA A 105 7.18 2.23 0.64
CA ALA A 105 8.48 2.11 1.29
C ALA A 105 9.51 3.13 0.76
N ARG A 106 9.55 3.36 -0.56
CA ARG A 106 10.42 4.39 -1.17
C ARG A 106 10.06 5.80 -0.69
N VAL A 107 8.78 6.13 -0.72
CA VAL A 107 8.28 7.46 -0.35
C VAL A 107 8.56 7.72 1.12
N ASP A 108 8.31 6.74 1.98
CA ASP A 108 8.49 6.88 3.42
C ASP A 108 9.98 6.94 3.81
N ALA A 109 10.84 6.13 3.17
CA ALA A 109 12.28 6.25 3.36
C ALA A 109 12.79 7.66 3.09
N GLU A 110 12.45 8.23 1.92
CA GLU A 110 12.87 9.57 1.50
C GLU A 110 12.28 10.67 2.40
N ARG A 111 11.00 10.55 2.74
CA ARG A 111 10.29 11.49 3.62
C ARG A 111 10.96 11.55 5.00
N HIS A 112 11.21 10.39 5.60
CA HIS A 112 11.71 10.29 6.97
C HIS A 112 13.24 10.32 7.08
N GLY A 113 13.98 10.09 5.99
CA GLY A 113 15.44 10.00 6.03
C GLY A 113 15.91 8.77 6.81
N MET A 114 15.16 7.67 6.72
CA MET A 114 15.40 6.40 7.40
C MET A 114 15.40 5.26 6.38
N ILE A 115 16.15 4.19 6.66
CA ILE A 115 15.96 2.94 5.90
C ILE A 115 14.55 2.41 6.23
N CYS A 116 13.76 2.14 5.20
CA CYS A 116 12.41 1.62 5.34
C CYS A 116 12.33 0.18 4.84
N TYR A 117 11.79 -0.71 5.67
CA TYR A 117 11.46 -2.09 5.35
C TYR A 117 9.96 -2.19 5.16
N GLY A 118 9.50 -2.09 3.90
CA GLY A 118 8.11 -2.35 3.53
C GLY A 118 7.85 -3.85 3.52
N ILE A 119 6.99 -4.32 4.41
CA ILE A 119 6.69 -5.75 4.54
C ILE A 119 5.51 -6.08 3.62
N ASP A 120 5.77 -6.76 2.49
CA ASP A 120 4.73 -7.21 1.57
C ASP A 120 4.06 -8.47 2.12
N HIS A 121 3.21 -8.25 3.11
CA HIS A 121 2.60 -9.30 3.89
C HIS A 121 1.54 -10.06 3.09
N ARG A 122 1.38 -11.34 3.44
CA ARG A 122 0.33 -12.21 2.90
C ARG A 122 -1.06 -11.71 3.31
N MET A 123 -2.02 -11.75 2.39
CA MET A 123 -3.39 -11.27 2.62
C MET A 123 -4.45 -12.34 2.26
N PRO A 124 -5.63 -12.31 2.90
CA PRO A 124 -6.81 -13.00 2.40
C PRO A 124 -7.15 -12.51 0.97
N PRO A 125 -7.86 -13.29 0.15
CA PRO A 125 -8.46 -14.59 0.46
C PRO A 125 -7.47 -15.76 0.39
N ASP A 126 -6.28 -15.57 -0.18
CA ASP A 126 -5.33 -16.66 -0.41
C ASP A 126 -4.54 -17.06 0.84
N HIS A 127 -4.36 -16.11 1.74
CA HIS A 127 -3.77 -16.34 3.05
C HIS A 127 -4.72 -15.83 4.13
N PRO A 128 -5.71 -16.64 4.54
CA PRO A 128 -6.66 -16.25 5.57
C PRO A 128 -5.95 -15.90 6.88
N TYR A 129 -6.57 -15.05 7.69
CA TYR A 129 -6.06 -14.71 9.00
C TYR A 129 -5.85 -15.98 9.83
N LEU A 130 -4.68 -16.10 10.45
CA LEU A 130 -4.36 -17.21 11.31
C LEU A 130 -5.10 -17.04 12.64
N PHE A 131 -6.26 -17.68 12.80
CA PHE A 131 -6.75 -17.98 14.14
C PHE A 131 -5.89 -19.10 14.70
N THR A 132 -4.94 -18.78 15.56
CA THR A 132 -4.33 -19.80 16.41
C THR A 132 -5.37 -20.23 17.44
N ASN A 133 -6.01 -21.38 17.23
CA ASN A 133 -6.36 -22.23 18.37
C ASN A 133 -5.02 -22.73 18.93
N ALA A 134 -4.46 -21.96 19.87
CA ALA A 134 -3.50 -22.47 20.84
C ALA A 134 -4.24 -23.33 21.86
#